data_AF-A0AA38XRC8-F1
#
_entry.id   AF-A0AA38XRC8-F1
#
_cell.length_a   1.000
_cell.length_b   1.000
_cell.length_c   1.000
_cell.angle_alpha   90.00
_cell.angle_beta   90.00
_cell.angle_gamma   90.00
#
_symmetry.space_group_name_H-M   'P 1'
#
loop_
_entity.id
_entity.type
_entity.pdbx_description
1 polymer ?
#
loop_
_entity_poly.entity_id
_entity_poly.type
_entity_poly.pdbx_seq_one_letter_code
_entity_poly.pdbx_strand_id
1 'polypeptide(L)'
;MRRRATFITHPSRAVNPADIQVSENQLLLGGLKAAREERLTLGLNELPEEVVEVLREAHELHIRWTGEHIYHTTPPFLSRTSPGIHVQYTPLKEDQPDHLCSLLHKVFGDELRCASAKETFISPPLISERFAQTASSQYYSLLPNVRHLANYLQRTICTPSDVSCIHTASLLNLADAVDFDYDSISHALILTVLWSKQPEVIFDPKGEFTTFDAWNLDIQSSPNDKVEVGILSPSPATEPSDLQLSGFLTVVGTDDHPKATLFSFPSRHHSLDLAQRRDQQYTVSFDQPTGLHPILKISFPYAHALVEPQSKPPGSVCALQTYLTLPSHLFADKYAFLSNDPLFQKSHNLGQLHSIAGETDLEAPDYVVDKWGSNMLLDILTPDVDEAEEGGGARNSSPGQWNVTIPLHLRYLEPTPGGQSQVEIPWPIVFWACTAEDGTKFPVNPFDRIHLGYDGLFGPRTMFYHLDPAAPEVGPDGGRLIERISVPVLDTETATSKIIESVTLATIALGFVWVLLKLRIPQLLSSRSRSEKPAIKKRQ
;
A
#
# COMPACT_ATOMS: atom_id res chain seq x y z
N MET A 1 -24.66 9.16 16.09
CA MET A 1 -23.80 8.38 15.16
C MET A 1 -24.64 7.75 14.05
N ARG A 2 -24.07 7.52 12.85
CA ARG A 2 -24.68 6.62 11.85
C ARG A 2 -23.81 5.40 11.65
N ARG A 3 -24.43 4.23 11.63
CA ARG A 3 -23.76 2.93 11.50
C ARG A 3 -24.37 2.17 10.33
N ARG A 4 -23.53 1.65 9.44
CA ARG A 4 -23.93 0.76 8.35
C ARG A 4 -23.09 -0.50 8.40
N ALA A 5 -23.72 -1.64 8.60
CA ALA A 5 -23.08 -2.95 8.55
C ALA A 5 -23.54 -3.68 7.28
N THR A 6 -22.61 -3.94 6.36
CA THR A 6 -22.90 -4.65 5.11
C THR A 6 -22.23 -6.01 5.13
N PHE A 7 -23.02 -7.07 4.92
CA PHE A 7 -22.55 -8.43 4.81
C PHE A 7 -22.76 -8.92 3.39
N ILE A 8 -21.69 -9.39 2.75
CA ILE A 8 -21.74 -9.93 1.39
C ILE A 8 -21.58 -11.45 1.45
N THR A 9 -22.65 -12.16 1.11
CA THR A 9 -22.66 -13.62 1.01
C THR A 9 -22.39 -14.08 -0.42
N HIS A 10 -21.87 -15.30 -0.55
CA HIS A 10 -21.77 -15.94 -1.85
C HIS A 10 -23.18 -16.23 -2.41
N PRO A 11 -23.45 -16.05 -3.71
CA PRO A 11 -24.79 -16.24 -4.29
C PRO A 11 -25.38 -17.64 -4.06
N SER A 12 -24.55 -18.68 -3.96
CA SER A 12 -24.99 -20.04 -3.63
C SER A 12 -25.36 -20.26 -2.16
N ARG A 13 -25.18 -19.25 -1.30
CA ARG A 13 -25.47 -19.26 0.15
C ARG A 13 -26.41 -18.11 0.50
N ALA A 14 -27.42 -17.89 -0.35
CA ALA A 14 -28.44 -16.88 -0.09
C ALA A 14 -29.11 -17.12 1.28
N VAL A 15 -29.30 -16.04 2.02
CA VAL A 15 -29.91 -16.08 3.36
C VAL A 15 -31.44 -16.13 3.22
N ASN A 16 -32.09 -17.00 4.00
CA ASN A 16 -33.54 -17.01 4.08
C ASN A 16 -33.99 -15.83 4.97
N PRO A 17 -34.85 -14.91 4.48
CA PRO A 17 -35.28 -13.77 5.27
C PRO A 17 -36.02 -14.15 6.56
N ALA A 18 -36.62 -15.34 6.62
CA ALA A 18 -37.27 -15.85 7.83
C ALA A 18 -36.30 -16.16 8.98
N ASP A 19 -35.01 -16.32 8.68
CA ASP A 19 -33.98 -16.58 9.69
C ASP A 19 -33.47 -15.27 10.33
N ILE A 20 -33.79 -14.12 9.72
CA ILE A 20 -33.41 -12.79 10.21
C ILE A 20 -34.48 -12.32 11.19
N GLN A 21 -34.13 -12.26 12.47
CA GLN A 21 -35.04 -11.79 13.51
C GLN A 21 -34.84 -10.29 13.71
N VAL A 22 -35.89 -9.51 13.44
CA VAL A 22 -35.91 -8.06 13.61
C VAL A 22 -36.85 -7.72 14.75
N SER A 23 -36.38 -6.91 15.69
CA SER A 23 -37.14 -6.39 16.82
C SER A 23 -37.01 -4.86 16.89
N GLU A 24 -37.71 -4.22 17.83
CA GLU A 24 -37.77 -2.75 17.96
C GLU A 24 -36.42 -2.07 18.16
N ASN A 25 -35.37 -2.78 18.55
CA ASN A 25 -34.04 -2.20 18.78
C ASN A 25 -32.87 -3.15 18.48
N GLN A 26 -33.15 -4.30 17.87
CA GLN A 26 -32.14 -5.35 17.67
C GLN A 26 -32.42 -6.17 16.43
N LEU A 27 -31.36 -6.54 15.71
CA LEU A 27 -31.34 -7.52 14.64
C LEU A 27 -30.45 -8.70 15.03
N LEU A 28 -30.99 -9.91 14.89
CA LEU A 28 -30.30 -11.18 15.19
C LEU A 28 -30.24 -12.08 13.95
N LEU A 29 -29.05 -12.65 13.71
CA LEU A 29 -28.84 -13.70 12.71
C LEU A 29 -27.58 -14.51 13.07
N GLY A 30 -27.71 -15.84 13.17
CA GLY A 30 -26.59 -16.73 13.48
C GLY A 30 -25.98 -17.41 12.24
N GLY A 31 -24.71 -17.77 12.32
CA GLY A 31 -24.08 -18.69 11.37
C GLY A 31 -23.78 -18.11 9.98
N LEU A 32 -23.64 -16.78 9.85
CA LEU A 32 -23.50 -16.12 8.56
C LEU A 32 -22.06 -16.20 8.02
N LYS A 33 -21.88 -16.81 6.85
CA LYS A 33 -20.59 -16.80 6.12
C LYS A 33 -20.58 -15.68 5.09
N ALA A 34 -19.89 -14.60 5.41
CA ALA A 34 -19.90 -13.39 4.59
C ALA A 34 -18.61 -12.58 4.76
N ALA A 35 -18.24 -11.85 3.71
CA ALA A 35 -17.43 -10.65 3.86
C ALA A 35 -18.25 -9.60 4.62
N ARG A 36 -17.60 -8.76 5.42
CA ARG A 36 -18.24 -7.74 6.24
C ARG A 36 -17.56 -6.40 6.04
N GLU A 37 -18.35 -5.37 5.75
CA GLU A 37 -17.96 -3.97 5.89
C GLU A 37 -18.72 -3.39 7.09
N GLU A 38 -17.99 -2.70 7.97
CA GLU A 38 -18.58 -1.86 9.01
C GLU A 38 -18.20 -0.41 8.72
N ARG A 39 -19.20 0.45 8.52
CA ARG A 39 -19.02 1.87 8.26
C ARG A 39 -19.68 2.70 9.36
N LEU A 40 -18.88 3.50 10.04
CA LEU A 40 -19.31 4.43 11.08
C LEU A 40 -19.11 5.86 10.59
N THR A 41 -20.15 6.69 10.70
CA THR A 41 -20.07 8.12 10.44
C THR A 41 -20.26 8.87 11.75
N LEU A 42 -19.21 9.58 12.13
CA LEU A 42 -19.04 10.25 13.42
C LEU A 42 -18.97 11.76 13.21
N GLY A 43 -19.79 12.51 13.95
CA GLY A 43 -19.64 13.96 14.03
C GLY A 43 -18.41 14.35 14.87
N LEU A 44 -17.90 15.56 14.70
CA LEU A 44 -16.73 16.04 15.47
C LEU A 44 -16.96 16.00 16.99
N ASN A 45 -18.19 16.12 17.47
CA ASN A 45 -18.54 16.04 18.89
C ASN A 45 -18.52 14.61 19.45
N GLU A 46 -18.42 13.59 18.60
CA GLU A 46 -18.35 12.17 18.96
C GLU A 46 -16.90 11.65 19.01
N LEU A 47 -15.92 12.51 18.70
CA LEU A 47 -14.51 12.17 18.58
C LEU A 47 -13.68 12.69 19.77
N PRO A 48 -12.55 12.03 20.10
CA PRO A 48 -11.57 12.57 21.04
C PRO A 48 -11.04 13.94 20.61
N GLU A 49 -10.75 14.82 21.57
CA GLU A 49 -10.34 16.21 21.31
C GLU A 49 -9.11 16.30 20.42
N GLU A 50 -8.11 15.44 20.64
CA GLU A 50 -6.88 15.38 19.84
C GLU A 50 -7.13 14.99 18.37
N VAL A 51 -8.17 14.20 18.10
CA VAL A 51 -8.56 13.86 16.72
C VAL A 51 -9.23 15.08 16.09
N VAL A 52 -10.13 15.73 16.84
CA VAL A 52 -10.84 16.93 16.36
C VAL A 52 -9.89 18.06 16.03
N GLU A 53 -8.82 18.25 16.80
CA GLU A 53 -7.77 19.24 16.52
C GLU A 53 -7.17 19.04 15.12
N VAL A 54 -6.70 17.83 14.81
CA VAL A 54 -6.14 17.50 13.48
C VAL A 54 -7.19 17.64 12.38
N LEU A 55 -8.43 17.18 12.60
CA LEU A 55 -9.48 17.29 11.60
C LEU A 55 -9.88 18.75 11.30
N ARG A 56 -9.79 19.65 12.29
CA ARG A 56 -10.04 21.09 12.07
C ARG A 56 -8.91 21.78 11.29
N GLU A 57 -7.71 21.21 11.36
CA GLU A 57 -6.55 21.64 10.58
C GLU A 57 -6.56 21.05 9.16
N ALA A 58 -7.30 19.95 8.91
CA ALA A 58 -7.39 19.33 7.59
C ALA A 58 -8.47 19.99 6.71
N HIS A 59 -8.14 20.28 5.45
CA HIS A 59 -9.15 20.43 4.40
C HIS A 59 -9.73 19.06 4.04
N GLU A 60 -8.84 18.07 3.87
CA GLU A 60 -9.13 16.67 3.59
C GLU A 60 -8.09 15.78 4.27
N LEU A 61 -8.54 14.66 4.86
CA LEU A 61 -7.68 13.64 5.44
C LEU A 61 -8.25 12.26 5.13
N HIS A 62 -7.48 11.47 4.39
CA HIS A 62 -7.82 10.10 4.03
C HIS A 62 -6.70 9.18 4.47
N ILE A 63 -7.03 8.20 5.31
CA ILE A 63 -6.10 7.16 5.75
C ILE A 63 -6.61 5.84 5.20
N ARG A 64 -5.71 5.06 4.60
CA ARG A 64 -5.98 3.72 4.08
C ARG A 64 -4.97 2.78 4.68
N TRP A 65 -5.44 1.79 5.42
CA TRP A 65 -4.60 0.70 5.90
C TRP A 65 -5.02 -0.61 5.24
N THR A 66 -4.04 -1.44 4.89
CA THR A 66 -4.27 -2.80 4.38
C THR A 66 -3.25 -3.75 4.98
N GLY A 67 -3.72 -4.90 5.44
CA GLY A 67 -2.88 -5.93 6.03
C GLY A 67 -1.90 -6.54 5.02
N GLU A 68 -0.85 -7.16 5.55
CA GLU A 68 0.17 -7.82 4.73
C GLU A 68 -0.24 -9.20 4.22
N HIS A 69 -1.30 -9.80 4.75
CA HIS A 69 -1.69 -11.14 4.33
C HIS A 69 -2.58 -11.10 3.10
N ILE A 70 -2.48 -12.14 2.28
CA ILE A 70 -3.35 -12.28 1.12
C ILE A 70 -4.80 -12.47 1.57
N TYR A 71 -5.68 -11.69 0.96
CA TYR A 71 -7.13 -11.85 1.07
C TYR A 71 -7.81 -11.80 -0.30
N HIS A 72 -8.96 -12.45 -0.38
CA HIS A 72 -9.77 -12.49 -1.59
C HIS A 72 -10.78 -11.33 -1.58
N THR A 73 -10.77 -10.55 -2.64
CA THR A 73 -11.77 -9.49 -2.85
C THR A 73 -13.10 -10.09 -3.31
N THR A 74 -14.20 -9.50 -2.86
CA THR A 74 -15.57 -9.92 -3.22
C THR A 74 -16.36 -8.68 -3.60
N PRO A 75 -17.10 -8.66 -4.73
CA PRO A 75 -17.92 -7.51 -5.10
C PRO A 75 -18.86 -7.11 -3.96
N PRO A 76 -18.93 -5.83 -3.56
CA PRO A 76 -18.33 -4.67 -4.23
C PRO A 76 -16.94 -4.26 -3.72
N PHE A 77 -16.38 -4.97 -2.74
CA PHE A 77 -15.08 -4.69 -2.13
C PHE A 77 -13.92 -5.20 -3.00
N LEU A 78 -13.70 -4.51 -4.12
CA LEU A 78 -12.78 -4.95 -5.18
C LEU A 78 -11.49 -4.12 -5.28
N SER A 79 -11.48 -2.91 -4.74
CA SER A 79 -10.29 -2.05 -4.69
C SER A 79 -9.14 -2.71 -3.93
N ARG A 80 -7.90 -2.54 -4.41
CA ARG A 80 -6.68 -2.99 -3.75
C ARG A 80 -5.73 -1.82 -3.49
N THR A 81 -4.90 -1.96 -2.46
CA THR A 81 -3.77 -1.08 -2.11
C THR A 81 -2.61 -1.95 -1.67
N SER A 82 -1.38 -1.46 -1.84
CA SER A 82 -0.21 -2.16 -1.29
C SER A 82 -0.29 -2.22 0.24
N PRO A 83 0.17 -3.29 0.90
CA PRO A 83 0.14 -3.40 2.36
C PRO A 83 0.80 -2.21 3.07
N GLY A 84 0.30 -1.89 4.27
CA GLY A 84 0.77 -0.78 5.09
C GLY A 84 -0.25 0.34 5.23
N ILE A 85 0.18 1.46 5.82
CA ILE A 85 -0.64 2.66 6.01
C ILE A 85 -0.29 3.70 4.95
N HIS A 86 -1.32 4.21 4.28
CA HIS A 86 -1.25 5.30 3.32
C HIS A 86 -2.05 6.47 3.87
N VAL A 87 -1.47 7.66 3.91
CA VAL A 87 -2.14 8.87 4.39
C VAL A 87 -2.11 9.89 3.26
N GLN A 88 -3.27 10.40 2.90
CA GLN A 88 -3.46 11.48 1.95
C GLN A 88 -4.01 12.67 2.71
N TYR A 89 -3.29 13.79 2.64
CA TYR A 89 -3.54 14.93 3.50
C TYR A 89 -3.48 16.23 2.72
N THR A 90 -4.48 17.07 2.94
CA THR A 90 -4.51 18.44 2.45
C THR A 90 -4.72 19.37 3.65
N PRO A 91 -3.71 20.16 4.04
CA PRO A 91 -3.86 21.10 5.15
C PRO A 91 -4.82 22.23 4.75
N LEU A 92 -5.58 22.75 5.72
CA LEU A 92 -6.47 23.88 5.53
C LEU A 92 -5.69 25.19 5.29
N LYS A 93 -4.50 25.31 5.87
CA LYS A 93 -3.56 26.44 5.68
C LYS A 93 -2.12 25.91 5.60
N GLU A 94 -1.30 26.49 4.73
CA GLU A 94 0.09 26.05 4.52
C GLU A 94 1.00 26.22 5.75
N ASP A 95 0.78 27.27 6.56
CA ASP A 95 1.64 27.64 7.69
C ASP A 95 1.08 27.23 9.07
N GLN A 96 0.14 26.28 9.12
CA GLN A 96 -0.43 25.82 10.39
C GLN A 96 0.51 24.85 11.13
N PRO A 97 0.46 24.81 12.48
CA PRO A 97 1.13 23.76 13.23
C PRO A 97 0.59 22.41 12.79
N ASP A 98 1.47 21.43 12.67
CA ASP A 98 1.12 20.11 12.13
C ASP A 98 1.09 19.06 13.24
N HIS A 99 -0.11 18.79 13.75
CA HIS A 99 -0.34 17.78 14.77
C HIS A 99 -0.61 16.38 14.18
N LEU A 100 -0.59 16.22 12.84
CA LEU A 100 -0.94 14.97 12.18
C LEU A 100 0.03 13.84 12.55
N CYS A 101 1.35 14.05 12.45
CA CYS A 101 2.32 13.01 12.79
C CYS A 101 2.23 12.59 14.26
N SER A 102 2.02 13.55 15.18
CA SER A 102 1.81 13.23 16.61
C SER A 102 0.57 12.38 16.84
N LEU A 103 -0.53 12.64 16.11
CA LEU A 103 -1.72 11.81 16.17
C LEU A 103 -1.45 10.41 15.57
N LEU A 104 -0.74 10.34 14.43
CA LEU A 104 -0.39 9.06 13.81
C LEU A 104 0.45 8.20 14.75
N HIS A 105 1.44 8.77 15.44
CA HIS A 105 2.22 8.07 16.47
C HIS A 105 1.36 7.54 17.60
N LYS A 106 0.46 8.37 18.11
CA LYS A 106 -0.44 7.99 19.21
C LYS A 106 -1.41 6.87 18.82
N VAL A 107 -1.94 6.91 17.59
CA VAL A 107 -2.99 5.99 17.11
C VAL A 107 -2.40 4.71 16.54
N PHE A 108 -1.31 4.80 15.78
CA PHE A 108 -0.76 3.68 15.01
C PHE A 108 0.60 3.18 15.51
N GLY A 109 1.30 3.92 16.37
CA GLY A 109 2.58 3.52 16.97
C GLY A 109 3.71 4.52 16.70
N ASP A 110 4.64 4.64 17.65
CA ASP A 110 5.78 5.56 17.59
C ASP A 110 6.85 5.12 16.56
N GLU A 111 6.75 3.89 16.05
CA GLU A 111 7.64 3.34 15.03
C GLU A 111 7.47 3.97 13.63
N LEU A 112 6.40 4.74 13.42
CA LEU A 112 6.18 5.44 12.15
C LEU A 112 7.24 6.54 11.97
N ARG A 113 8.01 6.47 10.88
CA ARG A 113 8.92 7.57 10.45
C ARG A 113 8.09 8.75 9.94
N CYS A 114 7.51 9.54 10.84
CA CYS A 114 6.68 10.72 10.56
C CYS A 114 7.14 11.87 11.46
N ALA A 115 7.94 12.80 10.93
CA ALA A 115 8.38 13.97 11.69
C ALA A 115 7.34 15.10 11.58
N SER A 116 7.02 15.48 10.35
CA SER A 116 5.94 16.40 9.99
C SER A 116 5.48 16.09 8.56
N ALA A 117 4.26 16.49 8.20
CA ALA A 117 3.75 16.40 6.84
C ALA A 117 4.64 17.16 5.85
N LYS A 118 5.17 18.32 6.25
CA LYS A 118 6.05 19.12 5.38
C LYS A 118 7.39 18.45 5.07
N GLU A 119 7.96 17.73 6.02
CA GLU A 119 9.27 17.09 5.87
C GLU A 119 9.17 15.67 5.31
N THR A 120 8.20 14.89 5.78
CA THR A 120 8.12 13.45 5.51
C THR A 120 7.24 13.10 4.31
N PHE A 121 6.21 13.88 4.01
CA PHE A 121 5.26 13.53 2.94
C PHE A 121 5.83 13.92 1.57
N ILE A 122 5.38 13.22 0.54
CA ILE A 122 5.68 13.56 -0.86
C ILE A 122 4.47 14.28 -1.47
N SER A 123 4.70 15.13 -2.47
CA SER A 123 3.62 15.67 -3.28
C SER A 123 3.25 14.65 -4.37
N PRO A 124 1.97 14.23 -4.47
CA PRO A 124 1.52 13.39 -5.57
C PRO A 124 1.76 14.07 -6.92
N PRO A 125 1.96 13.29 -7.99
CA PRO A 125 2.22 13.84 -9.31
C PRO A 125 0.94 14.47 -9.90
N LEU A 126 1.02 15.75 -10.25
CA LEU A 126 -0.07 16.51 -10.87
C LEU A 126 -0.12 16.20 -12.37
N ILE A 127 -0.83 15.14 -12.75
CA ILE A 127 -0.98 14.76 -14.17
C ILE A 127 -2.01 15.67 -14.88
N SER A 128 -3.01 16.18 -14.15
CA SER A 128 -3.96 17.17 -14.66
C SER A 128 -4.66 17.95 -13.54
N GLU A 129 -4.53 19.27 -13.53
CA GLU A 129 -5.21 20.17 -12.57
C GLU A 129 -6.75 20.05 -12.63
N ARG A 130 -7.33 19.57 -13.75
CA ARG A 130 -8.79 19.45 -13.91
C ARG A 130 -9.39 18.18 -13.33
N PHE A 131 -8.58 17.16 -13.04
CA PHE A 131 -9.06 15.85 -12.59
C PHE A 131 -8.44 15.40 -11.26
N ALA A 132 -7.67 16.28 -10.61
CA ALA A 132 -7.05 16.00 -9.33
C ALA A 132 -8.12 15.85 -8.23
N GLN A 133 -8.54 14.60 -7.99
CA GLN A 133 -9.10 14.16 -6.71
C GLN A 133 -7.97 13.74 -5.74
N THR A 134 -6.74 14.17 -6.02
CA THR A 134 -5.56 13.80 -5.24
C THR A 134 -5.31 14.84 -4.18
N ALA A 135 -5.16 14.40 -2.93
CA ALA A 135 -4.70 15.26 -1.85
C ALA A 135 -3.36 15.92 -2.19
N SER A 136 -3.06 17.04 -1.53
CA SER A 136 -1.83 17.81 -1.78
C SER A 136 -0.55 17.07 -1.36
N SER A 137 -0.67 16.11 -0.44
CA SER A 137 0.45 15.37 0.13
C SER A 137 0.08 13.91 0.38
N GLN A 138 1.07 13.03 0.29
CA GLN A 138 0.95 11.60 0.51
C GLN A 138 2.08 11.08 1.40
N TYR A 139 1.71 10.26 2.37
CA TYR A 139 2.61 9.49 3.22
C TYR A 139 2.34 8.01 3.11
N TYR A 140 3.39 7.22 3.27
CA TYR A 140 3.29 5.79 3.41
C TYR A 140 4.27 5.28 4.46
N SER A 141 3.85 4.25 5.20
CA SER A 141 4.73 3.43 6.00
C SER A 141 4.24 1.99 5.99
N LEU A 142 5.17 1.04 6.06
CA LEU A 142 4.78 -0.33 6.29
C LEU A 142 4.22 -0.44 7.73
N LEU A 143 3.01 -0.98 7.85
CA LEU A 143 2.33 -1.17 9.13
C LEU A 143 1.70 -2.56 9.13
N PRO A 144 2.37 -3.57 9.72
CA PRO A 144 1.94 -4.97 9.60
C PRO A 144 0.55 -5.27 10.17
N ASN A 145 0.14 -4.52 11.20
CA ASN A 145 -1.13 -4.72 11.89
C ASN A 145 -1.63 -3.42 12.54
N VAL A 146 -2.92 -3.36 12.85
CA VAL A 146 -3.58 -2.21 13.51
C VAL A 146 -3.79 -2.42 15.01
N ARG A 147 -2.89 -3.16 15.68
CA ARG A 147 -3.03 -3.42 17.14
C ARG A 147 -2.97 -2.13 17.96
N HIS A 148 -2.12 -1.19 17.57
CA HIS A 148 -2.05 0.12 18.23
C HIS A 148 -3.37 0.88 18.13
N LEU A 149 -4.00 0.88 16.95
CA LEU A 149 -5.33 1.47 16.75
C LEU A 149 -6.40 0.77 17.61
N ALA A 150 -6.43 -0.56 17.61
CA ALA A 150 -7.37 -1.32 18.44
C ALA A 150 -7.23 -0.97 19.92
N ASN A 151 -5.99 -0.90 20.42
CA ASN A 151 -5.69 -0.51 21.79
C ASN A 151 -6.06 0.96 22.08
N TYR A 152 -5.82 1.86 21.13
CA TYR A 152 -6.19 3.27 21.24
C TYR A 152 -7.71 3.43 21.40
N LEU A 153 -8.50 2.76 20.58
CA LEU A 153 -9.96 2.81 20.65
C LEU A 153 -10.47 2.18 21.96
N GLN A 154 -9.90 1.05 22.38
CA GLN A 154 -10.25 0.41 23.67
C GLN A 154 -10.02 1.34 24.87
N ARG A 155 -8.93 2.10 24.87
CA ARG A 155 -8.56 2.98 26.00
C ARG A 155 -9.32 4.30 25.98
N THR A 156 -9.62 4.83 24.80
CA THR A 156 -10.12 6.19 24.63
C THR A 156 -11.65 6.23 24.52
N ILE A 157 -12.25 5.21 23.91
CA ILE A 157 -13.69 5.18 23.60
C ILE A 157 -14.43 4.23 24.55
N CYS A 158 -13.88 3.04 24.82
CA CYS A 158 -14.58 2.05 25.64
C CYS A 158 -14.44 2.32 27.14
N THR A 159 -15.53 2.11 27.88
CA THR A 159 -15.43 2.01 29.35
C THR A 159 -14.87 0.65 29.76
N PRO A 160 -14.09 0.52 30.86
CA PRO A 160 -13.52 -0.77 31.26
C PRO A 160 -14.54 -1.88 31.54
N SER A 161 -15.79 -1.51 31.86
CA SER A 161 -16.91 -2.44 32.07
C SER A 161 -17.63 -2.83 30.80
N ASP A 162 -17.46 -2.10 29.70
CA ASP A 162 -18.12 -2.39 28.42
C ASP A 162 -17.32 -3.42 27.62
N VAL A 163 -17.52 -4.68 27.99
CA VAL A 163 -16.89 -5.83 27.33
C VAL A 163 -17.27 -5.91 25.85
N SER A 164 -18.46 -5.41 25.47
CA SER A 164 -18.91 -5.38 24.07
C SER A 164 -18.04 -4.45 23.24
N CYS A 165 -17.84 -3.22 23.72
CA CYS A 165 -17.01 -2.22 23.05
C CYS A 165 -15.56 -2.73 22.91
N ILE A 166 -15.00 -3.27 24.00
CA ILE A 166 -13.63 -3.80 24.01
C ILE A 166 -13.48 -4.93 22.99
N HIS A 167 -14.43 -5.86 22.96
CA HIS A 167 -14.46 -6.97 22.00
C HIS A 167 -14.59 -6.46 20.56
N THR A 168 -15.53 -5.53 20.28
CA THR A 168 -15.68 -4.94 18.94
C THR A 168 -14.42 -4.24 18.47
N ALA A 169 -13.76 -3.45 19.33
CA ALA A 169 -12.48 -2.83 19.00
C ALA A 169 -11.37 -3.87 18.77
N SER A 170 -11.40 -5.01 19.48
CA SER A 170 -10.42 -6.08 19.28
C SER A 170 -10.53 -6.78 17.92
N LEU A 171 -11.72 -6.77 17.29
CA LEU A 171 -11.94 -7.36 15.96
C LEU A 171 -11.14 -6.64 14.85
N LEU A 172 -10.69 -5.40 15.09
CA LEU A 172 -9.80 -4.69 14.17
C LEU A 172 -8.50 -5.45 13.92
N ASN A 173 -8.02 -6.23 14.89
CA ASN A 173 -6.81 -7.05 14.71
C ASN A 173 -6.96 -8.14 13.64
N LEU A 174 -8.21 -8.44 13.24
CA LEU A 174 -8.54 -9.44 12.21
C LEU A 174 -8.98 -8.79 10.90
N ALA A 175 -8.99 -7.45 10.83
CA ALA A 175 -9.43 -6.73 9.63
C ALA A 175 -8.41 -6.85 8.50
N ASP A 176 -8.89 -6.88 7.26
CA ASP A 176 -8.06 -6.89 6.05
C ASP A 176 -7.77 -5.46 5.58
N ALA A 177 -8.69 -4.53 5.81
CA ALA A 177 -8.50 -3.11 5.56
C ALA A 177 -9.24 -2.23 6.58
N VAL A 178 -8.69 -1.05 6.85
CA VAL A 178 -9.26 -0.03 7.72
C VAL A 178 -9.01 1.33 7.08
N ASP A 179 -10.09 2.08 6.88
CA ASP A 179 -10.04 3.38 6.21
C ASP A 179 -10.67 4.46 7.08
N PHE A 180 -10.09 5.65 7.01
CA PHE A 180 -10.63 6.86 7.61
C PHE A 180 -10.80 7.92 6.52
N ASP A 181 -11.97 8.56 6.48
CA ASP A 181 -12.28 9.63 5.55
C ASP A 181 -12.82 10.84 6.28
N TYR A 182 -12.24 11.99 5.99
CA TYR A 182 -12.72 13.27 6.46
C TYR A 182 -12.51 14.34 5.40
N ASP A 183 -13.52 15.20 5.24
CA ASP A 183 -13.44 16.41 4.47
C ASP A 183 -14.08 17.57 5.25
N SER A 184 -13.56 18.77 5.02
CA SER A 184 -14.00 19.99 5.70
C SER A 184 -15.39 20.47 5.30
N ILE A 185 -16.05 19.86 4.31
CA ILE A 185 -17.41 20.20 3.87
C ILE A 185 -18.44 19.37 4.68
N SER A 186 -18.19 18.08 4.84
CA SER A 186 -19.07 17.15 5.54
C SER A 186 -18.97 17.26 7.07
N HIS A 187 -17.82 17.72 7.58
CA HIS A 187 -17.51 17.81 9.01
C HIS A 187 -17.78 16.51 9.78
N ALA A 188 -17.58 15.37 9.12
CA ALA A 188 -17.79 14.06 9.70
C ALA A 188 -16.60 13.16 9.38
N LEU A 189 -16.14 12.42 10.38
CA LEU A 189 -15.17 11.35 10.18
C LEU A 189 -15.92 10.06 9.86
N ILE A 190 -15.54 9.42 8.77
CA ILE A 190 -16.06 8.11 8.40
C ILE A 190 -14.96 7.09 8.66
N LEU A 191 -15.25 6.10 9.50
CA LEU A 191 -14.42 4.91 9.70
C LEU A 191 -15.05 3.75 8.94
N THR A 192 -14.29 3.13 8.04
CA THR A 192 -14.71 1.92 7.33
C THR A 192 -13.76 0.78 7.68
N VAL A 193 -14.29 -0.38 8.04
CA VAL A 193 -13.50 -1.58 8.36
C VAL A 193 -13.99 -2.73 7.50
N LEU A 194 -13.07 -3.43 6.85
CA LEU A 194 -13.35 -4.55 5.97
C LEU A 194 -12.75 -5.85 6.51
N TRP A 195 -13.60 -6.88 6.55
CA TRP A 195 -13.20 -8.28 6.68
C TRP A 195 -13.65 -9.01 5.41
N SER A 196 -12.71 -9.51 4.63
CA SER A 196 -12.94 -10.25 3.39
C SER A 196 -13.67 -11.58 3.60
N LYS A 197 -13.56 -12.13 4.80
CA LYS A 197 -14.24 -13.36 5.23
C LYS A 197 -14.55 -13.31 6.72
N GLN A 198 -15.44 -14.18 7.15
CA GLN A 198 -15.64 -14.46 8.56
C GLN A 198 -14.36 -15.06 9.20
N PRO A 199 -14.03 -14.68 10.44
CA PRO A 199 -12.95 -15.31 11.18
C PRO A 199 -13.19 -16.80 11.45
N GLU A 200 -12.10 -17.56 11.55
CA GLU A 200 -12.15 -19.01 11.78
C GLU A 200 -12.71 -19.35 13.16
N VAL A 201 -12.38 -18.55 14.17
CA VAL A 201 -12.86 -18.69 15.55
C VAL A 201 -13.09 -17.31 16.15
N ILE A 202 -14.28 -17.08 16.71
CA ILE A 202 -14.59 -15.88 17.51
C ILE A 202 -15.30 -16.31 18.78
N PHE A 203 -14.83 -15.80 19.91
CA PHE A 203 -15.52 -15.92 21.19
C PHE A 203 -16.38 -14.68 21.43
N ASP A 204 -17.68 -14.85 21.62
CA ASP A 204 -18.58 -13.78 22.04
C ASP A 204 -18.60 -13.73 23.58
N PRO A 205 -18.08 -12.66 24.20
CA PRO A 205 -18.05 -12.55 25.66
C PRO A 205 -19.41 -12.25 26.29
N LYS A 206 -20.39 -11.75 25.55
CA LYS A 206 -21.75 -11.50 26.06
C LYS A 206 -22.54 -12.79 26.16
N GLY A 207 -22.47 -13.60 25.11
CA GLY A 207 -23.17 -14.88 25.05
C GLY A 207 -22.39 -16.06 25.62
N GLU A 208 -21.12 -15.87 25.98
CA GLU A 208 -20.18 -16.90 26.43
C GLU A 208 -20.12 -18.11 25.49
N PHE A 209 -20.18 -17.88 24.17
CA PHE A 209 -20.12 -18.93 23.16
C PHE A 209 -19.05 -18.66 22.11
N THR A 210 -18.54 -19.74 21.52
CA THR A 210 -17.57 -19.68 20.42
C THR A 210 -18.26 -19.99 19.11
N THR A 211 -18.05 -19.12 18.13
CA THR A 211 -18.49 -19.32 16.75
C THR A 211 -17.32 -19.76 15.91
N PHE A 212 -17.55 -20.75 15.05
CA PHE A 212 -16.54 -21.30 14.15
C PHE A 212 -16.92 -20.97 12.71
N ASP A 213 -16.01 -20.34 11.98
CA ASP A 213 -16.15 -20.05 10.55
C ASP A 213 -17.51 -19.40 10.19
N ALA A 214 -17.97 -18.46 11.01
CA ALA A 214 -19.22 -17.73 10.82
C ALA A 214 -19.28 -16.44 11.66
N TRP A 215 -20.11 -15.50 11.22
CA TRP A 215 -20.57 -14.36 12.01
C TRP A 215 -21.87 -14.70 12.73
N ASN A 216 -21.94 -14.35 14.01
CA ASN A 216 -23.21 -14.22 14.73
C ASN A 216 -23.49 -12.73 14.91
N LEU A 217 -24.61 -12.28 14.35
CA LEU A 217 -25.04 -10.90 14.35
C LEU A 217 -25.93 -10.69 15.58
N ASP A 218 -25.47 -9.82 16.47
CA ASP A 218 -26.26 -9.16 17.49
C ASP A 218 -26.04 -7.65 17.31
N ILE A 219 -26.91 -7.03 16.52
CA ILE A 219 -26.81 -5.62 16.14
C ILE A 219 -27.91 -4.85 16.86
N GLN A 220 -27.51 -4.04 17.83
CA GLN A 220 -28.41 -3.22 18.63
C GLN A 220 -28.40 -1.76 18.14
N SER A 221 -29.52 -1.06 18.27
CA SER A 221 -29.65 0.37 17.99
C SER A 221 -30.11 1.15 19.23
N SER A 222 -29.45 2.26 19.52
CA SER A 222 -29.94 3.24 20.49
C SER A 222 -30.96 4.19 19.85
N PRO A 223 -31.84 4.85 20.61
CA PRO A 223 -32.86 5.77 20.06
C PRO A 223 -32.31 6.94 19.22
N ASN A 224 -31.07 7.36 19.48
CA ASN A 224 -30.40 8.45 18.77
C ASN A 224 -29.51 7.97 17.60
N ASP A 225 -29.39 6.67 17.40
CA ASP A 225 -28.53 6.07 16.38
C ASP A 225 -29.35 5.65 15.17
N LYS A 226 -28.78 5.82 13.98
CA LYS A 226 -29.32 5.22 12.76
C LYS A 226 -28.44 4.04 12.38
N VAL A 227 -28.99 2.83 12.52
CA VAL A 227 -28.29 1.58 12.22
C VAL A 227 -28.94 0.90 11.02
N GLU A 228 -28.18 0.78 9.93
CA GLU A 228 -28.59 0.10 8.71
C GLU A 228 -27.80 -1.20 8.56
N VAL A 229 -28.49 -2.31 8.31
CA VAL A 229 -27.89 -3.62 8.11
C VAL A 229 -28.27 -4.11 6.72
N GLY A 230 -27.27 -4.37 5.89
CA GLY A 230 -27.44 -4.99 4.58
C GLY A 230 -26.88 -6.40 4.58
N ILE A 231 -27.68 -7.37 4.15
CA ILE A 231 -27.25 -8.75 3.88
C ILE A 231 -27.49 -8.99 2.40
N LEU A 232 -26.42 -8.92 1.62
CA LEU A 232 -26.47 -8.84 0.16
C LEU A 232 -25.62 -9.94 -0.49
N SER A 233 -25.89 -10.22 -1.75
CA SER A 233 -25.12 -11.11 -2.60
C SER A 233 -24.88 -10.46 -3.96
N PRO A 234 -23.69 -10.64 -4.57
CA PRO A 234 -23.44 -10.20 -5.94
C PRO A 234 -24.40 -10.86 -6.92
N SER A 235 -24.91 -10.08 -7.87
CA SER A 235 -25.76 -10.55 -8.96
C SER A 235 -25.20 -10.08 -10.30
N PRO A 236 -25.47 -10.79 -11.41
CA PRO A 236 -25.00 -10.36 -12.73
C PRO A 236 -25.56 -8.98 -13.08
N ALA A 237 -24.68 -7.99 -13.28
CA ALA A 237 -25.08 -6.66 -13.70
C ALA A 237 -25.53 -6.65 -15.17
N THR A 238 -26.40 -5.70 -15.52
CA THR A 238 -26.86 -5.50 -16.90
C THR A 238 -25.85 -4.69 -17.72
N GLU A 239 -25.21 -3.70 -17.11
CA GLU A 239 -24.18 -2.88 -17.73
C GLU A 239 -22.78 -3.36 -17.29
N PRO A 240 -21.78 -3.43 -18.19
CA PRO A 240 -20.42 -3.88 -17.84
C PRO A 240 -19.71 -3.01 -16.78
N SER A 241 -20.05 -1.71 -16.73
CA SER A 241 -19.52 -0.75 -15.75
C SER A 241 -20.14 -0.86 -14.36
N ASP A 242 -21.23 -1.62 -14.24
CA ASP A 242 -22.01 -1.68 -13.02
C ASP A 242 -21.70 -2.94 -12.21
N LEU A 243 -21.83 -2.80 -10.89
CA LEU A 243 -21.98 -3.91 -9.98
C LEU A 243 -23.43 -3.96 -9.52
N GLN A 244 -23.99 -5.16 -9.46
CA GLN A 244 -25.36 -5.38 -8.98
C GLN A 244 -25.34 -6.21 -7.71
N LEU A 245 -26.11 -5.77 -6.72
CA LEU A 245 -26.31 -6.47 -5.46
C LEU A 245 -27.80 -6.76 -5.28
N SER A 246 -28.11 -7.95 -4.77
CA SER A 246 -29.45 -8.35 -4.34
C SER A 246 -29.42 -8.89 -2.92
N GLY A 247 -30.52 -8.78 -2.19
CA GLY A 247 -30.61 -9.30 -0.83
C GLY A 247 -31.58 -8.50 0.01
N PHE A 248 -31.21 -8.22 1.26
CA PHE A 248 -32.09 -7.58 2.23
C PHE A 248 -31.42 -6.39 2.90
N LEU A 249 -32.18 -5.31 3.05
CA LEU A 249 -31.81 -4.15 3.88
C LEU A 249 -32.78 -4.05 5.05
N THR A 250 -32.26 -3.73 6.22
CA THR A 250 -33.06 -3.51 7.43
C THR A 250 -32.51 -2.31 8.18
N VAL A 251 -33.37 -1.33 8.49
CA VAL A 251 -33.04 -0.24 9.41
C VAL A 251 -33.52 -0.62 10.81
N VAL A 252 -32.57 -0.93 11.69
CA VAL A 252 -32.87 -1.42 13.05
C VAL A 252 -33.60 -0.34 13.84
N GLY A 253 -34.72 -0.73 14.47
CA GLY A 253 -35.63 0.15 15.22
C GLY A 253 -36.55 1.03 14.39
N THR A 254 -36.51 0.92 13.07
CA THR A 254 -37.52 1.52 12.17
C THR A 254 -38.31 0.46 11.41
N ASP A 255 -37.62 -0.55 10.89
CA ASP A 255 -38.22 -1.65 10.15
C ASP A 255 -38.60 -2.81 11.07
N ASP A 256 -39.71 -3.48 10.77
CA ASP A 256 -40.22 -4.66 11.48
C ASP A 256 -39.83 -5.98 10.77
N HIS A 257 -39.35 -5.92 9.54
CA HIS A 257 -38.87 -7.07 8.77
C HIS A 257 -37.80 -6.65 7.73
N PRO A 258 -36.97 -7.60 7.25
CA PRO A 258 -36.00 -7.31 6.19
C PRO A 258 -36.68 -6.99 4.86
N LYS A 259 -36.25 -5.90 4.22
CA LYS A 259 -36.80 -5.47 2.92
C LYS A 259 -35.94 -6.00 1.78
N ALA A 260 -36.55 -6.77 0.89
CA ALA A 260 -35.88 -7.26 -0.31
C ALA A 260 -35.44 -6.06 -1.18
N THR A 261 -34.17 -6.08 -1.61
CA THR A 261 -33.57 -5.04 -2.45
C THR A 261 -32.83 -5.67 -3.62
N LEU A 262 -32.85 -4.96 -4.75
CA LEU A 262 -32.01 -5.20 -5.91
C LEU A 262 -31.59 -3.82 -6.42
N PHE A 263 -30.29 -3.57 -6.48
CA PHE A 263 -29.79 -2.31 -6.98
C PHE A 263 -28.45 -2.50 -7.70
N SER A 264 -28.27 -1.69 -8.75
CA SER A 264 -27.03 -1.61 -9.50
C SER A 264 -26.41 -0.24 -9.29
N PHE A 265 -25.09 -0.18 -9.32
CA PHE A 265 -24.34 1.06 -9.26
C PHE A 265 -23.05 0.93 -10.07
N PRO A 266 -22.60 2.02 -10.70
CA PRO A 266 -21.35 2.03 -11.44
C PRO A 266 -20.16 1.93 -10.48
N SER A 267 -19.16 1.13 -10.84
CA SER A 267 -17.94 0.95 -10.05
C SER A 267 -16.72 1.19 -10.91
N ARG A 268 -15.68 1.82 -10.35
CA ARG A 268 -14.38 1.88 -11.02
C ARG A 268 -13.57 0.61 -10.80
N HIS A 269 -13.85 -0.14 -9.74
CA HIS A 269 -13.07 -1.33 -9.38
C HIS A 269 -13.85 -2.59 -9.70
N HIS A 270 -13.23 -3.45 -10.51
CA HIS A 270 -13.78 -4.71 -10.99
C HIS A 270 -12.79 -5.84 -10.74
N SER A 271 -13.31 -7.06 -10.71
CA SER A 271 -12.52 -8.27 -10.76
C SER A 271 -12.55 -8.86 -12.15
N LEU A 272 -11.50 -9.59 -12.51
CA LEU A 272 -11.54 -10.50 -13.65
C LEU A 272 -12.61 -11.58 -13.46
N ASP A 273 -13.11 -12.11 -14.59
CA ASP A 273 -14.03 -13.23 -14.61
C ASP A 273 -13.37 -14.47 -13.99
N LEU A 274 -14.16 -15.42 -13.47
CA LEU A 274 -13.65 -16.56 -12.68
C LEU A 274 -12.57 -17.38 -13.40
N ALA A 275 -12.65 -17.54 -14.72
CA ALA A 275 -11.63 -18.22 -15.50
C ALA A 275 -10.35 -17.37 -15.60
N GLN A 276 -10.47 -16.12 -16.05
CA GLN A 276 -9.34 -15.19 -16.16
C GLN A 276 -8.65 -14.95 -14.82
N ARG A 277 -9.39 -14.84 -13.72
CA ARG A 277 -8.84 -14.65 -12.37
C ARG A 277 -7.95 -15.83 -11.92
N ARG A 278 -8.27 -17.06 -12.33
CA ARG A 278 -7.47 -18.24 -11.98
C ARG A 278 -6.16 -18.29 -12.77
N ASP A 279 -6.21 -17.86 -14.03
CA ASP A 279 -5.07 -17.95 -14.94
C ASP A 279 -4.20 -16.68 -14.92
N GLN A 280 -4.75 -15.52 -14.53
CA GLN A 280 -4.05 -14.24 -14.39
C GLN A 280 -3.80 -13.92 -12.91
N GLN A 281 -2.88 -14.67 -12.31
CA GLN A 281 -2.33 -14.37 -11.00
C GLN A 281 -0.86 -13.95 -11.13
N TYR A 282 -0.36 -13.26 -10.12
CA TYR A 282 1.04 -12.84 -10.11
C TYR A 282 1.73 -13.12 -8.78
N THR A 283 3.03 -13.38 -8.84
CA THR A 283 3.93 -13.38 -7.69
C THR A 283 4.97 -12.28 -7.85
N VAL A 284 5.58 -11.89 -6.74
CA VAL A 284 6.63 -10.88 -6.71
C VAL A 284 7.83 -11.48 -6.01
N SER A 285 9.04 -11.14 -6.47
CA SER A 285 10.29 -11.60 -5.87
C SER A 285 11.45 -10.68 -6.26
N PHE A 286 12.60 -10.80 -5.61
CA PHE A 286 13.85 -10.22 -6.08
C PHE A 286 14.77 -11.28 -6.70
N ASP A 287 15.43 -10.91 -7.78
CA ASP A 287 16.50 -11.74 -8.33
C ASP A 287 17.68 -11.82 -7.35
N GLN A 288 18.22 -13.04 -7.18
CA GLN A 288 19.31 -13.32 -6.24
C GLN A 288 20.64 -13.51 -6.99
N PRO A 289 21.77 -13.03 -6.43
CA PRO A 289 21.88 -12.31 -5.16
C PRO A 289 21.41 -10.85 -5.26
N THR A 290 20.84 -10.35 -4.17
CA THR A 290 20.48 -8.93 -4.05
C THR A 290 21.74 -8.10 -3.80
N GLY A 291 22.10 -7.26 -4.78
CA GLY A 291 23.19 -6.28 -4.68
C GLY A 291 22.66 -4.87 -4.37
N LEU A 292 23.48 -3.84 -4.62
CA LEU A 292 23.04 -2.43 -4.56
C LEU A 292 22.06 -2.04 -5.67
N HIS A 293 21.89 -2.91 -6.67
CA HIS A 293 20.94 -2.75 -7.78
C HIS A 293 19.95 -3.92 -7.80
N PRO A 294 19.05 -4.02 -6.81
CA PRO A 294 18.09 -5.10 -6.77
C PRO A 294 17.12 -5.00 -7.95
N ILE A 295 16.77 -6.14 -8.54
CA ILE A 295 15.81 -6.23 -9.64
C ILE A 295 14.54 -6.88 -9.09
N LEU A 296 13.47 -6.09 -8.99
CA LEU A 296 12.15 -6.59 -8.61
C LEU A 296 11.54 -7.33 -9.80
N LYS A 297 11.10 -8.56 -9.60
CA LYS A 297 10.49 -9.40 -10.62
C LYS A 297 9.03 -9.67 -10.29
N ILE A 298 8.13 -9.29 -11.20
CA ILE A 298 6.71 -9.66 -11.18
C ILE A 298 6.54 -10.83 -12.15
N SER A 299 6.07 -11.96 -11.64
CA SER A 299 6.01 -13.22 -12.37
C SER A 299 4.56 -13.65 -12.59
N PHE A 300 4.20 -13.92 -13.83
CA PHE A 300 2.89 -14.44 -14.24
C PHE A 300 3.05 -15.90 -14.70
N PRO A 301 2.36 -16.87 -14.08
CA PRO A 301 2.54 -18.29 -14.40
C PRO A 301 2.15 -18.67 -15.83
N TYR A 302 1.19 -17.97 -16.43
CA TYR A 302 0.63 -18.32 -17.74
C TYR A 302 0.69 -17.11 -18.67
N ALA A 303 1.78 -16.97 -19.44
CA ALA A 303 1.98 -15.86 -20.37
C ALA A 303 0.79 -15.66 -21.33
N HIS A 304 0.32 -16.74 -21.95
CA HIS A 304 -0.81 -16.73 -22.89
C HIS A 304 -2.15 -16.31 -22.26
N ALA A 305 -2.26 -16.35 -20.92
CA ALA A 305 -3.47 -15.95 -20.22
C ALA A 305 -3.53 -14.44 -19.94
N LEU A 306 -2.44 -13.69 -20.13
CA LEU A 306 -2.37 -12.24 -19.94
C LEU A 306 -3.07 -11.48 -21.08
N VAL A 307 -4.38 -11.64 -21.13
CA VAL A 307 -5.27 -10.99 -22.09
C VAL A 307 -6.21 -10.02 -21.37
N GLU A 308 -6.67 -9.01 -22.10
CA GLU A 308 -7.58 -8.00 -21.56
C GLU A 308 -8.84 -8.62 -20.91
N PRO A 309 -9.48 -7.93 -19.93
CA PRO A 309 -10.69 -8.43 -19.28
C PRO A 309 -11.82 -8.69 -20.28
N GLN A 310 -12.45 -9.86 -20.23
CA GLN A 310 -13.58 -10.20 -21.11
C GLN A 310 -14.86 -9.43 -20.73
N SER A 311 -15.00 -9.08 -19.45
CA SER A 311 -16.09 -8.28 -18.90
C SER A 311 -15.92 -6.77 -19.09
N LYS A 312 -14.94 -6.32 -19.91
CA LYS A 312 -14.76 -4.91 -20.26
C LYS A 312 -15.87 -4.39 -21.19
N PRO A 313 -16.19 -3.08 -21.16
CA PRO A 313 -17.14 -2.51 -22.11
C PRO A 313 -16.68 -2.66 -23.57
N PRO A 314 -17.60 -2.84 -24.54
CA PRO A 314 -17.26 -2.91 -25.95
C PRO A 314 -16.48 -1.68 -26.45
N GLY A 315 -15.38 -1.91 -27.16
CA GLY A 315 -14.53 -0.83 -27.69
C GLY A 315 -13.61 -0.17 -26.65
N SER A 316 -13.58 -0.64 -25.40
CA SER A 316 -12.61 -0.18 -24.43
C SER A 316 -11.18 -0.58 -24.82
N VAL A 317 -10.24 0.31 -24.59
CA VAL A 317 -8.79 0.04 -24.69
C VAL A 317 -8.28 -0.20 -23.28
N CYS A 318 -7.53 -1.29 -23.09
CA CYS A 318 -6.95 -1.62 -21.79
C CYS A 318 -5.42 -1.63 -21.85
N ALA A 319 -4.78 -1.28 -20.74
CA ALA A 319 -3.35 -1.46 -20.54
C ALA A 319 -3.13 -2.19 -19.21
N LEU A 320 -2.24 -3.19 -19.20
CA LEU A 320 -1.82 -3.85 -17.96
C LEU A 320 -0.81 -2.95 -17.27
N GLN A 321 -1.06 -2.61 -16.01
CA GLN A 321 -0.28 -1.63 -15.27
C GLN A 321 0.07 -2.13 -13.88
N THR A 322 1.16 -1.60 -13.35
CA THR A 322 1.61 -1.85 -11.99
C THR A 322 1.91 -0.55 -11.27
N TYR A 323 1.49 -0.47 -10.01
CA TYR A 323 1.74 0.67 -9.14
C TYR A 323 2.59 0.23 -7.95
N LEU A 324 3.76 0.84 -7.83
CA LEU A 324 4.76 0.54 -6.81
C LEU A 324 4.74 1.59 -5.72
N THR A 325 4.86 1.12 -4.48
CA THR A 325 5.11 1.93 -3.29
C THR A 325 6.50 1.56 -2.78
N LEU A 326 7.47 2.44 -3.01
CA LEU A 326 8.88 2.21 -2.71
C LEU A 326 9.25 2.99 -1.45
N PRO A 327 9.49 2.34 -0.29
CA PRO A 327 9.99 3.04 0.88
C PRO A 327 11.40 3.59 0.64
N SER A 328 11.82 4.59 1.41
CA SER A 328 13.02 5.41 1.20
C SER A 328 14.30 4.64 0.87
N HIS A 329 14.47 3.43 1.41
CA HIS A 329 15.66 2.60 1.21
C HIS A 329 15.78 2.05 -0.22
N LEU A 330 14.70 2.02 -1.00
CA LEU A 330 14.68 1.66 -2.42
C LEU A 330 14.17 2.83 -3.25
N PHE A 331 14.77 3.02 -4.42
CA PHE A 331 14.30 4.03 -5.36
C PHE A 331 14.56 3.61 -6.80
N ALA A 332 13.74 4.14 -7.71
CA ALA A 332 13.89 3.93 -9.14
C ALA A 332 14.73 5.07 -9.76
N ASP A 333 15.64 4.73 -10.66
CA ASP A 333 16.29 5.75 -11.50
C ASP A 333 15.31 6.17 -12.61
N LYS A 334 14.65 7.31 -12.40
CA LYS A 334 13.67 7.85 -13.34
C LYS A 334 14.21 7.99 -14.78
N TYR A 335 15.50 8.25 -14.97
CA TYR A 335 16.03 8.47 -16.32
C TYR A 335 16.14 7.18 -17.13
N ALA A 336 16.37 6.04 -16.47
CA ALA A 336 16.33 4.73 -17.12
C ALA A 336 14.94 4.48 -17.74
N PHE A 337 13.88 4.76 -16.99
CA PHE A 337 12.50 4.53 -17.41
C PHE A 337 11.94 5.60 -18.37
N LEU A 338 12.47 6.83 -18.34
CA LEU A 338 12.05 7.93 -19.24
C LEU A 338 12.65 7.81 -20.66
N SER A 339 13.69 6.99 -20.84
CA SER A 339 14.43 6.89 -22.10
C SER A 339 13.59 6.38 -23.28
N ASN A 340 12.44 5.73 -23.03
CA ASN A 340 11.64 4.99 -24.01
C ASN A 340 12.50 4.09 -24.92
N ASP A 341 13.62 3.58 -24.39
CA ASP A 341 14.52 2.70 -25.13
C ASP A 341 13.80 1.36 -25.41
N PRO A 342 13.54 1.01 -26.68
CA PRO A 342 12.84 -0.23 -27.03
C PRO A 342 13.60 -1.48 -26.56
N LEU A 343 14.94 -1.42 -26.45
CA LEU A 343 15.73 -2.54 -25.96
C LEU A 343 15.51 -2.76 -24.47
N PHE A 344 15.52 -1.68 -23.68
CA PHE A 344 15.22 -1.72 -22.25
C PHE A 344 13.80 -2.23 -21.99
N GLN A 345 12.81 -1.68 -22.70
CA GLN A 345 11.41 -2.08 -22.58
C GLN A 345 11.22 -3.56 -22.91
N LYS A 346 11.81 -4.05 -24.01
CA LYS A 346 11.73 -5.45 -24.42
C LYS A 346 12.50 -6.39 -23.49
N SER A 347 13.66 -6.00 -22.97
CA SER A 347 14.42 -6.86 -22.04
C SER A 347 13.76 -6.99 -20.68
N HIS A 348 13.00 -5.98 -20.27
CA HIS A 348 12.34 -5.92 -18.97
C HIS A 348 10.84 -6.25 -19.00
N ASN A 349 10.26 -6.41 -20.19
CA ASN A 349 8.82 -6.54 -20.42
C ASN A 349 8.01 -5.37 -19.81
N LEU A 350 8.58 -4.17 -19.88
CA LEU A 350 8.01 -2.94 -19.34
C LEU A 350 7.63 -1.97 -20.46
N GLY A 351 6.53 -1.26 -20.28
CA GLY A 351 6.06 -0.22 -21.21
C GLY A 351 6.46 1.17 -20.74
N GLN A 352 5.54 2.12 -20.89
CA GLN A 352 5.75 3.52 -20.53
C GLN A 352 5.71 3.75 -19.01
N LEU A 353 6.59 4.66 -18.54
CA LEU A 353 6.44 5.29 -17.23
C LEU A 353 5.39 6.39 -17.30
N HIS A 354 4.26 6.18 -16.62
CA HIS A 354 3.18 7.17 -16.53
C HIS A 354 3.45 8.22 -15.47
N SER A 355 4.02 7.78 -14.35
CA SER A 355 4.15 8.64 -13.18
C SER A 355 5.23 8.16 -12.22
N ILE A 356 5.97 9.10 -11.66
CA ILE A 356 6.88 8.89 -10.53
C ILE A 356 6.88 10.13 -9.65
N ALA A 357 6.70 9.97 -8.34
CA ALA A 357 6.76 11.07 -7.38
C ALA A 357 7.44 10.64 -6.08
N GLY A 358 8.09 11.60 -5.41
CA GLY A 358 8.84 11.38 -4.18
C GLY A 358 10.35 11.32 -4.39
N GLU A 359 11.03 10.55 -3.54
CA GLU A 359 12.49 10.52 -3.45
C GLU A 359 13.14 9.60 -4.47
N THR A 360 13.82 10.21 -5.44
CA THR A 360 14.56 9.51 -6.50
C THR A 360 16.04 9.92 -6.55
N ASP A 361 16.55 10.59 -5.51
CA ASP A 361 17.95 11.04 -5.47
C ASP A 361 18.89 9.83 -5.42
N LEU A 362 19.87 9.77 -6.32
CA LEU A 362 20.84 8.68 -6.44
C LEU A 362 21.94 8.74 -5.37
N GLU A 363 22.17 9.90 -4.74
CA GLU A 363 23.37 10.13 -3.92
C GLU A 363 23.12 10.07 -2.40
N ALA A 364 21.89 10.32 -1.95
CA ALA A 364 21.58 10.36 -0.52
C ALA A 364 21.47 8.97 0.14
N PRO A 365 22.12 8.69 1.28
CA PRO A 365 21.89 7.47 2.05
C PRO A 365 20.51 7.49 2.76
N ASP A 366 19.98 6.33 3.17
CA ASP A 366 18.61 6.23 3.71
C ASP A 366 18.40 7.04 5.01
N TYR A 367 19.43 7.10 5.86
CA TYR A 367 19.37 7.76 7.17
C TYR A 367 19.42 9.30 7.11
N VAL A 368 19.56 9.91 5.92
CA VAL A 368 19.41 11.37 5.75
C VAL A 368 18.17 11.74 4.94
N VAL A 369 17.42 10.75 4.45
CA VAL A 369 16.19 10.98 3.69
C VAL A 369 15.04 11.11 4.67
N ASP A 370 14.49 12.32 4.78
CA ASP A 370 13.37 12.62 5.67
C ASP A 370 12.03 12.14 5.12
N LYS A 371 11.88 12.12 3.80
CA LYS A 371 10.65 11.66 3.13
C LYS A 371 10.52 10.14 3.17
N TRP A 372 9.29 9.66 3.17
CA TRP A 372 9.02 8.23 3.31
C TRP A 372 9.51 7.37 2.14
N GLY A 373 9.68 7.93 0.94
CA GLY A 373 10.07 7.20 -0.26
C GLY A 373 9.48 7.77 -1.55
N SER A 374 9.04 6.88 -2.44
CA SER A 374 8.47 7.25 -3.74
C SER A 374 7.34 6.31 -4.18
N ASN A 375 6.50 6.80 -5.10
CA ASN A 375 5.53 6.00 -5.82
C ASN A 375 5.84 6.00 -7.32
N MET A 376 5.38 4.97 -8.02
CA MET A 376 5.66 4.81 -9.44
C MET A 376 4.54 4.02 -10.14
N LEU A 377 4.09 4.49 -11.30
CA LEU A 377 3.09 3.84 -12.15
C LEU A 377 3.70 3.50 -13.52
N LEU A 378 3.69 2.22 -13.88
CA LEU A 378 4.30 1.69 -15.09
C LEU A 378 3.32 0.81 -15.88
N ASP A 379 3.44 0.83 -17.20
CA ASP A 379 2.85 -0.20 -18.05
C ASP A 379 3.67 -1.50 -18.01
N ILE A 380 2.97 -2.62 -18.08
CA ILE A 380 3.52 -3.95 -18.30
C ILE A 380 3.22 -4.34 -19.75
N LEU A 381 4.26 -4.77 -20.48
CA LEU A 381 4.06 -5.36 -21.80
C LEU A 381 3.48 -6.76 -21.66
N THR A 382 2.48 -7.06 -22.47
CA THR A 382 1.93 -8.41 -22.61
C THR A 382 2.60 -9.16 -23.76
N PRO A 383 2.70 -10.50 -23.67
CA PRO A 383 3.29 -11.30 -24.74
C PRO A 383 2.48 -11.18 -26.05
N ASP A 384 3.17 -11.11 -27.19
CA ASP A 384 2.55 -11.14 -28.51
C ASP A 384 1.95 -12.53 -28.77
N VAL A 385 0.64 -12.59 -28.95
CA VAL A 385 -0.12 -13.85 -29.12
C VAL A 385 0.26 -14.57 -30.42
N ASP A 386 0.73 -13.84 -31.43
CA ASP A 386 1.08 -14.38 -32.75
C ASP A 386 2.41 -15.17 -32.77
N GLU A 387 3.38 -14.83 -31.92
CA GLU A 387 4.67 -15.57 -31.85
C GLU A 387 4.56 -16.90 -31.09
N ALA A 388 3.48 -17.11 -30.32
CA ALA A 388 3.21 -18.35 -29.60
C ALA A 388 2.70 -19.48 -30.51
N GLU A 389 2.19 -19.15 -31.71
CA GLU A 389 1.66 -20.13 -32.67
C GLU A 389 2.65 -20.50 -33.79
N GLU A 390 3.65 -19.65 -34.11
CA GLU A 390 4.62 -19.94 -35.19
C GLU A 390 5.86 -20.75 -34.74
N GLY A 391 6.04 -20.93 -33.43
CA GLY A 391 7.02 -21.85 -32.86
C GLY A 391 6.57 -23.31 -32.95
N GLY A 392 6.54 -23.88 -34.16
CA GLY A 392 6.16 -25.26 -34.47
C GLY A 392 7.06 -26.36 -33.87
N GLY A 393 7.22 -26.39 -32.56
CA GLY A 393 7.99 -27.38 -31.81
C GLY A 393 7.17 -27.92 -30.64
N ALA A 394 6.52 -29.06 -30.86
CA ALA A 394 5.96 -29.99 -29.87
C ALA A 394 5.07 -29.40 -28.74
N ARG A 395 3.84 -29.91 -28.64
CA ARG A 395 2.84 -29.68 -27.57
C ARG A 395 3.26 -30.10 -26.14
N ASN A 396 4.52 -29.92 -25.77
CA ASN A 396 5.12 -30.31 -24.49
C ASN A 396 6.06 -29.22 -23.90
N SER A 397 6.05 -27.98 -24.40
CA SER A 397 6.64 -26.86 -23.67
C SER A 397 5.63 -26.39 -22.62
N SER A 398 6.07 -26.36 -21.36
CA SER A 398 5.34 -25.80 -20.22
C SER A 398 4.68 -24.46 -20.60
N PRO A 399 3.51 -24.10 -20.04
CA PRO A 399 2.98 -22.76 -20.23
C PRO A 399 4.07 -21.76 -19.86
N GLY A 400 4.53 -20.97 -20.84
CA GLY A 400 5.65 -20.06 -20.62
C GLY A 400 5.30 -19.10 -19.50
N GLN A 401 6.20 -18.96 -18.52
CA GLN A 401 6.10 -17.92 -17.50
C GLN A 401 6.42 -16.57 -18.15
N TRP A 402 5.65 -15.53 -17.83
CA TRP A 402 5.97 -14.16 -18.23
C TRP A 402 6.55 -13.40 -17.04
N ASN A 403 7.79 -12.93 -17.17
CA ASN A 403 8.50 -12.24 -16.08
C ASN A 403 8.75 -10.80 -16.48
N VAL A 404 8.25 -9.87 -15.67
CA VAL A 404 8.51 -8.45 -15.77
C VAL A 404 9.56 -8.08 -14.75
N THR A 405 10.58 -7.33 -15.14
CA THR A 405 11.69 -6.98 -14.25
C THR A 405 11.84 -5.47 -14.14
N ILE A 406 11.89 -4.96 -12.91
CA ILE A 406 11.95 -3.54 -12.58
C ILE A 406 13.29 -3.31 -11.87
N PRO A 407 14.28 -2.71 -12.54
CA PRO A 407 15.56 -2.40 -11.91
C PRO A 407 15.39 -1.26 -10.90
N LEU A 408 15.85 -1.51 -9.67
CA LEU A 408 15.82 -0.56 -8.56
C LEU A 408 17.23 -0.33 -8.02
N HIS A 409 17.38 0.71 -7.21
CA HIS A 409 18.60 1.03 -6.48
C HIS A 409 18.34 0.97 -4.98
N LEU A 410 19.29 0.42 -4.25
CA LEU A 410 19.27 0.34 -2.80
C LEU A 410 20.14 1.45 -2.20
N ARG A 411 19.60 2.24 -1.28
CA ARG A 411 20.36 3.24 -0.52
C ARG A 411 21.24 2.58 0.53
N TYR A 412 22.33 3.26 0.89
CA TYR A 412 23.12 2.88 2.05
C TYR A 412 22.27 3.01 3.31
N LEU A 413 22.18 1.91 4.05
CA LEU A 413 21.48 1.84 5.33
C LEU A 413 22.41 2.21 6.48
N GLU A 414 21.81 2.47 7.64
CA GLU A 414 22.56 2.73 8.87
C GLU A 414 23.41 1.50 9.27
N PRO A 415 24.66 1.70 9.74
CA PRO A 415 25.46 0.63 10.32
C PRO A 415 24.77 -0.07 11.49
N THR A 416 24.77 -1.40 11.53
CA THR A 416 24.16 -2.18 12.60
C THR A 416 25.13 -3.23 13.17
N PRO A 417 24.96 -3.64 14.44
CA PRO A 417 25.66 -4.80 14.99
C PRO A 417 25.38 -6.05 14.16
N GLY A 418 26.43 -6.81 13.80
CA GLY A 418 26.32 -8.03 13.01
C GLY A 418 26.40 -7.84 11.49
N GLY A 419 26.48 -6.59 11.00
CA GLY A 419 26.81 -6.29 9.60
C GLY A 419 25.73 -6.64 8.57
N GLN A 420 24.51 -6.91 9.01
CA GLN A 420 23.36 -7.14 8.14
C GLN A 420 22.14 -6.38 8.66
N SER A 421 21.40 -5.79 7.74
CA SER A 421 20.11 -5.16 7.98
C SER A 421 19.06 -5.78 7.05
N GLN A 422 17.82 -5.90 7.52
CA GLN A 422 16.70 -6.39 6.72
C GLN A 422 15.79 -5.23 6.37
N VAL A 423 15.44 -5.11 5.09
CA VAL A 423 14.44 -4.14 4.64
C VAL A 423 13.26 -4.86 3.99
N GLU A 424 12.08 -4.28 4.16
CA GLU A 424 10.81 -4.84 3.68
C GLU A 424 10.17 -3.87 2.68
N ILE A 425 9.68 -4.43 1.56
CA ILE A 425 8.97 -3.69 0.52
C ILE A 425 7.62 -4.36 0.26
N PRO A 426 6.51 -3.59 0.22
CA PRO A 426 5.21 -4.17 -0.09
C PRO A 426 5.14 -4.64 -1.54
N TRP A 427 4.37 -5.70 -1.80
CA TRP A 427 4.08 -6.11 -3.17
C TRP A 427 3.34 -4.98 -3.91
N PRO A 428 3.69 -4.71 -5.17
CA PRO A 428 2.93 -3.79 -6.00
C PRO A 428 1.52 -4.34 -6.30
N ILE A 429 0.64 -3.42 -6.67
CA ILE A 429 -0.67 -3.75 -7.20
C ILE A 429 -0.60 -3.86 -8.72
N VAL A 430 -1.23 -4.89 -9.28
CA VAL A 430 -1.29 -5.12 -10.73
C VAL A 430 -2.75 -5.13 -11.16
N PHE A 431 -3.07 -4.33 -12.18
CA PHE A 431 -4.44 -4.20 -12.69
C PHE A 431 -4.44 -3.83 -14.17
N TRP A 432 -5.53 -4.19 -14.85
CA TRP A 432 -5.85 -3.62 -16.16
C TRP A 432 -6.56 -2.29 -15.98
N ALA A 433 -6.03 -1.22 -16.57
CA ALA A 433 -6.70 0.07 -16.68
C ALA A 433 -7.41 0.14 -18.05
N CYS A 434 -8.74 0.15 -18.03
CA CYS A 434 -9.58 0.17 -19.22
C CYS A 434 -10.35 1.49 -19.33
N THR A 435 -10.50 2.02 -20.54
CA THR A 435 -11.36 3.19 -20.79
C THR A 435 -12.83 2.83 -20.60
N ALA A 436 -13.58 3.64 -19.84
CA ALA A 436 -15.04 3.51 -19.74
C ALA A 436 -15.74 4.07 -21.00
N GLU A 437 -17.01 3.70 -21.21
CA GLU A 437 -17.82 4.19 -22.35
C GLU A 437 -18.08 5.71 -22.30
N ASP A 438 -18.31 6.31 -23.47
CA ASP A 438 -18.59 7.73 -23.62
C ASP A 438 -19.94 8.09 -22.98
N GLY A 439 -19.87 8.83 -21.86
CA GLY A 439 -21.04 9.30 -21.11
C GLY A 439 -21.17 8.71 -19.72
N THR A 440 -20.46 7.62 -19.42
CA THR A 440 -20.41 7.02 -18.09
C THR A 440 -19.75 8.00 -17.12
N LYS A 441 -20.56 8.55 -16.21
CA LYS A 441 -20.07 9.16 -14.99
C LYS A 441 -20.18 8.08 -13.93
N PHE A 442 -19.22 8.01 -13.04
CA PHE A 442 -19.32 7.21 -11.82
C PHE A 442 -19.88 8.16 -10.73
N PRO A 443 -21.22 8.33 -10.60
CA PRO A 443 -21.81 9.00 -9.45
C PRO A 443 -21.47 8.26 -8.16
N VAL A 444 -21.81 8.87 -7.03
CA VAL A 444 -21.55 8.36 -5.67
C VAL A 444 -21.91 6.87 -5.56
N ASN A 445 -20.90 6.01 -5.56
CA ASN A 445 -21.03 4.58 -5.27
C ASN A 445 -20.89 4.40 -3.75
N PRO A 446 -21.87 3.77 -3.07
CA PRO A 446 -21.88 3.64 -1.61
C PRO A 446 -20.76 2.75 -1.04
N PHE A 447 -20.08 1.98 -1.88
CA PHE A 447 -18.97 1.08 -1.56
C PHE A 447 -17.66 1.51 -2.22
N ASP A 448 -17.63 2.71 -2.82
CA ASP A 448 -16.42 3.17 -3.49
C ASP A 448 -15.33 3.45 -2.46
N ARG A 449 -14.15 2.91 -2.74
CA ARG A 449 -12.94 3.13 -1.95
C ARG A 449 -11.99 3.93 -2.81
N ILE A 450 -12.07 5.25 -2.68
CA ILE A 450 -11.25 6.22 -3.42
C ILE A 450 -9.99 6.57 -2.62
N HIS A 451 -9.12 7.41 -3.19
CA HIS A 451 -7.91 7.90 -2.53
C HIS A 451 -6.94 6.74 -2.25
N LEU A 452 -6.69 5.90 -3.26
CA LEU A 452 -5.79 4.74 -3.19
C LEU A 452 -4.39 5.05 -3.72
N GLY A 453 -4.17 6.27 -4.22
CA GLY A 453 -2.91 6.74 -4.78
C GLY A 453 -2.90 6.60 -6.31
N TYR A 454 -2.96 5.36 -6.81
CA TYR A 454 -2.98 5.11 -8.25
C TYR A 454 -4.26 5.60 -8.93
N ASP A 455 -5.41 5.49 -8.27
CA ASP A 455 -6.74 5.81 -8.82
C ASP A 455 -6.88 7.29 -9.21
N GLY A 456 -6.18 8.17 -8.49
CA GLY A 456 -6.09 9.60 -8.76
C GLY A 456 -5.17 9.98 -9.93
N LEU A 457 -4.35 9.04 -10.44
CA LEU A 457 -3.52 9.24 -11.63
C LEU A 457 -4.30 9.07 -12.94
N PHE A 458 -5.52 8.53 -12.84
CA PHE A 458 -6.40 8.32 -13.98
C PHE A 458 -7.57 9.29 -13.94
N GLY A 459 -8.06 9.62 -15.13
CA GLY A 459 -9.31 10.36 -15.24
C GLY A 459 -10.48 9.59 -14.61
N PRO A 460 -11.60 10.27 -14.33
CA PRO A 460 -12.78 9.64 -13.75
C PRO A 460 -13.43 8.58 -14.66
N ARG A 461 -12.95 8.39 -15.90
CA ARG A 461 -13.48 7.44 -16.90
C ARG A 461 -12.58 6.22 -17.08
N THR A 462 -12.02 5.72 -16.00
CA THR A 462 -11.15 4.54 -16.02
C THR A 462 -11.69 3.49 -15.07
N MET A 463 -11.82 2.27 -15.58
CA MET A 463 -12.15 1.07 -14.84
C MET A 463 -10.88 0.25 -14.61
N PHE A 464 -10.73 -0.25 -13.38
CA PHE A 464 -9.59 -1.02 -12.92
C PHE A 464 -10.03 -2.46 -12.68
N TYR A 465 -9.46 -3.40 -13.44
CA TYR A 465 -9.66 -4.83 -13.23
C TYR A 465 -8.44 -5.40 -12.52
N HIS A 466 -8.61 -5.70 -11.24
CA HIS A 466 -7.52 -6.14 -10.37
C HIS A 466 -7.15 -7.60 -10.62
N LEU A 467 -5.84 -7.87 -10.71
CA LEU A 467 -5.31 -9.23 -10.67
C LEU A 467 -5.15 -9.66 -9.20
N ASP A 468 -5.27 -10.96 -8.96
CA ASP A 468 -5.08 -11.51 -7.63
C ASP A 468 -3.61 -11.94 -7.45
N PRO A 469 -2.96 -11.59 -6.32
CA PRO A 469 -1.67 -12.17 -5.99
C PRO A 469 -1.85 -13.68 -5.77
N ALA A 470 -0.97 -14.48 -6.36
CA ALA A 470 -0.94 -15.90 -6.09
C ALA A 470 -0.47 -16.13 -4.64
N ALA A 471 -1.06 -17.11 -3.95
CA ALA A 471 -0.58 -17.51 -2.64
C ALA A 471 0.89 -17.96 -2.74
N PRO A 472 1.83 -17.35 -2.01
CA PRO A 472 3.21 -17.80 -1.97
C PRO A 472 3.25 -19.28 -1.65
N GLU A 473 3.97 -20.06 -2.45
CA GLU A 473 4.30 -21.44 -2.08
C GLU A 473 4.95 -21.42 -0.69
N VAL A 474 4.56 -22.37 0.16
CA VAL A 474 4.93 -22.47 1.59
C VAL A 474 6.41 -22.14 1.82
N GLY A 475 6.67 -20.86 2.07
CA GLY A 475 7.97 -20.29 2.38
C GLY A 475 7.97 -19.70 3.79
N PRO A 476 9.14 -19.26 4.28
CA PRO A 476 9.28 -18.74 5.65
C PRO A 476 8.39 -17.52 5.95
N ASP A 477 7.92 -16.81 4.90
CA ASP A 477 7.12 -15.58 5.01
C ASP A 477 5.60 -15.80 4.97
N GLY A 478 5.12 -17.05 5.00
CA GLY A 478 3.77 -17.39 5.47
C GLY A 478 2.58 -16.78 4.72
N GLY A 479 2.72 -16.42 3.44
CA GLY A 479 1.62 -15.83 2.65
C GLY A 479 1.49 -14.31 2.78
N ARG A 480 2.56 -13.62 3.20
CA ARG A 480 2.64 -12.15 3.25
C ARG A 480 2.94 -11.56 1.86
N LEU A 481 2.34 -10.41 1.59
CA LEU A 481 2.49 -9.56 0.42
C LEU A 481 3.61 -8.53 0.61
N ILE A 482 4.73 -8.99 1.14
CA ILE A 482 5.94 -8.18 1.31
C ILE A 482 7.15 -8.99 0.83
N GLU A 483 8.13 -8.32 0.26
CA GLU A 483 9.43 -8.90 -0.06
C GLU A 483 10.49 -8.40 0.91
N ARG A 484 11.46 -9.27 1.22
CA ARG A 484 12.55 -9.00 2.16
C ARG A 484 13.89 -9.00 1.46
N ILE A 485 14.70 -7.99 1.73
CA ILE A 485 16.07 -7.89 1.22
C ILE A 485 17.04 -7.86 2.39
N SER A 486 18.01 -8.78 2.37
CA SER A 486 19.12 -8.79 3.31
C SER A 486 20.24 -7.90 2.78
N VAL A 487 20.50 -6.80 3.47
CA VAL A 487 21.43 -5.76 3.05
C VAL A 487 22.69 -5.82 3.93
N PRO A 488 23.89 -6.01 3.33
CA PRO A 488 25.12 -5.91 4.08
C PRO A 488 25.35 -4.45 4.49
N VAL A 489 25.60 -4.23 5.78
CA VAL A 489 25.93 -2.92 6.35
C VAL A 489 27.24 -3.00 7.12
N LEU A 490 27.81 -1.84 7.48
CA LEU A 490 29.00 -1.81 8.30
C LEU A 490 28.70 -2.43 9.68
N ASP A 491 29.44 -3.47 10.04
CA ASP A 491 29.34 -4.09 11.36
C ASP A 491 30.01 -3.23 12.43
N THR A 492 29.18 -2.67 13.31
CA THR A 492 29.65 -1.80 14.39
C THR A 492 30.36 -2.55 15.52
N GLU A 493 30.21 -3.89 15.62
CA GLU A 493 30.91 -4.70 16.61
C GLU A 493 32.38 -4.90 16.25
N THR A 494 32.65 -5.18 14.98
CA THR A 494 34.03 -5.39 14.49
C THR A 494 34.74 -4.09 14.15
N ALA A 495 34.03 -3.08 13.64
CA ALA A 495 34.59 -1.82 13.20
C ALA A 495 33.84 -0.62 13.79
N THR A 496 34.11 -0.31 15.06
CA THR A 496 33.54 0.88 15.70
C THR A 496 34.02 2.16 15.01
N SER A 497 33.14 3.16 14.89
CA SER A 497 33.44 4.49 14.33
C SER A 497 34.76 5.09 14.86
N LYS A 498 35.03 4.98 16.16
CA LYS A 498 36.28 5.45 16.79
C LYS A 498 37.54 4.77 16.25
N ILE A 499 37.47 3.48 15.95
CA ILE A 499 38.59 2.71 15.41
C ILE A 499 38.85 3.16 13.98
N ILE A 500 37.80 3.26 13.16
CA ILE A 500 37.89 3.73 11.78
C ILE A 500 38.47 5.15 11.75
N GLU A 501 37.97 6.04 12.60
CA GLU A 501 38.46 7.42 12.71
C GLU A 501 39.93 7.46 13.11
N SER A 502 40.33 6.71 14.14
CA SER A 502 41.70 6.67 14.64
C SER A 502 42.69 6.11 13.60
N VAL A 503 42.31 5.02 12.91
CA VAL A 503 43.15 4.42 11.86
C VAL A 503 43.24 5.33 10.65
N THR A 504 42.14 5.98 10.27
CA THR A 504 42.11 6.96 9.17
C THR A 504 43.01 8.14 9.49
N LEU A 505 42.88 8.74 10.68
CA LEU A 505 43.72 9.85 11.14
C LEU A 505 45.20 9.46 11.19
N ALA A 506 45.53 8.27 11.71
CA ALA A 506 46.90 7.79 11.77
C ALA A 506 47.49 7.60 10.36
N THR A 507 46.72 7.01 9.44
CA THR A 507 47.12 6.81 8.04
C THR A 507 47.34 8.14 7.33
N ILE A 508 46.43 9.10 7.49
CA ILE A 508 46.56 10.44 6.92
C ILE A 508 47.80 11.14 7.48
N ALA A 509 48.02 11.09 8.80
CA ALA A 509 49.17 11.71 9.45
C ALA A 509 50.49 11.10 8.95
N LEU A 510 50.56 9.76 8.85
CA LEU A 510 51.73 9.06 8.31
C LEU A 510 51.98 9.42 6.84
N GLY A 511 50.93 9.47 6.01
CA GLY A 511 51.01 9.91 4.61
C GLY A 511 51.50 11.35 4.50
N PHE A 512 50.98 12.25 5.34
CA PHE A 512 51.41 13.65 5.39
C PHE A 512 52.88 13.79 5.80
N VAL A 513 53.31 13.07 6.84
CA VAL A 513 54.72 13.03 7.28
C VAL A 513 55.61 12.48 6.17
N TRP A 514 55.18 11.43 5.47
CA TRP A 514 55.92 10.87 4.33
C TRP A 514 56.11 11.89 3.20
N VAL A 515 55.06 12.62 2.84
CA VAL A 515 55.13 13.69 1.84
C VAL A 515 56.09 14.79 2.28
N LEU A 516 56.01 15.23 3.54
CA LEU A 516 56.94 16.22 4.09
C LEU A 516 58.40 15.76 4.04
N LEU A 517 58.66 14.48 4.36
CA LEU A 517 60.00 13.90 4.26
C LEU A 517 60.48 13.88 2.81
N LYS A 518 59.63 13.48 1.86
CA LYS A 518 59.96 13.47 0.43
C LYS A 518 60.17 14.87 -0.16
N LEU A 519 59.52 15.91 0.38
CA LEU A 519 59.74 17.31 -0.02
C LEU A 519 61.02 17.90 0.59
N ARG A 520 61.42 17.49 1.81
CA ARG A 520 62.67 17.94 2.45
C ARG A 520 63.92 17.29 1.87
N ILE A 521 63.85 16.05 1.40
CA ILE A 521 65.00 15.31 0.85
C ILE A 521 65.65 16.03 -0.37
N PRO A 522 64.90 16.54 -1.36
CA PRO A 522 65.46 17.34 -2.46
C PRO A 522 66.08 18.67 -2.00
N GLN A 523 65.51 19.33 -0.98
CA GLN A 523 66.07 20.58 -0.43
C GLN A 523 67.39 20.35 0.32
N LEU A 524 67.50 19.23 1.05
CA LEU A 524 68.72 18.82 1.73
C LEU A 524 69.83 18.40 0.74
N LEU A 525 69.49 17.67 -0.33
CA LEU A 525 70.43 17.28 -1.40
C LEU A 525 70.89 18.49 -2.26
N SER A 526 70.00 19.46 -2.50
CA SER A 526 70.36 20.72 -3.18
C SER A 526 71.31 21.60 -2.34
N SER A 527 71.14 21.64 -1.01
CA SER A 527 72.03 22.41 -0.14
C SER A 527 73.44 21.80 -0.04
N ARG A 528 73.56 20.46 -0.13
CA ARG A 528 74.85 19.75 -0.06
C ARG A 528 75.71 19.93 -1.32
N SER A 529 75.10 20.20 -2.48
CA SER A 529 75.81 20.53 -3.73
C SER A 529 76.43 21.93 -3.74
N ARG A 530 76.08 22.82 -2.80
CA ARG A 530 76.60 24.21 -2.76
C ARG A 530 77.82 24.42 -1.85
N SER A 531 78.30 23.36 -1.17
CA SER A 531 79.38 23.43 -0.17
C SER A 531 80.78 23.05 -0.69
N GLU A 532 80.95 22.64 -1.95
CA GLU A 532 82.29 22.44 -2.54
C GLU A 532 82.57 23.52 -3.59
N LYS A 533 83.21 24.62 -3.17
CA LYS A 533 84.00 25.48 -4.06
C LYS A 533 85.47 25.29 -3.70
N PRO A 534 86.35 24.90 -4.63
CA PRO A 534 87.78 24.81 -4.36
C PRO A 534 88.38 26.21 -4.28
N ALA A 535 89.22 26.44 -3.27
CA ALA A 535 90.03 27.64 -3.13
C ALA A 535 91.08 27.69 -4.24
N ILE A 536 90.94 28.66 -5.16
CA ILE A 536 91.94 28.95 -6.18
C ILE A 536 93.08 29.76 -5.53
N LYS A 537 94.27 29.15 -5.44
CA LYS A 537 95.54 29.85 -5.19
C LYS A 537 95.80 30.85 -6.33
N LYS A 538 95.88 32.14 -6.01
CA LYS A 538 96.56 33.13 -6.87
C LYS A 538 98.01 33.28 -6.43
N ARG A 539 98.88 33.24 -7.42
CA ARG A 539 100.33 33.38 -7.35
C ARG A 539 100.68 34.75 -7.91
N GLN A 540 101.11 35.67 -7.06
CA GLN A 540 102.23 36.62 -7.23
C GLN A 540 102.28 37.52 -5.99
#